data_AF-A0A1M5GSZ3-F1
#
_entry.id   AF-A0A1M5GSZ3-F1
#
_cell.length_a   1.000
_cell.length_b   1.000
_cell.length_c   1.000
_cell.angle_alpha   90.00
_cell.angle_beta   90.00
_cell.angle_gamma   90.00
#
_symmetry.space_group_name_H-M   'P 1'
#
loop_
_entity.id
_entity.type
_entity.pdbx_description
1 polymer ?
#
loop_
_entity_poly.entity_id
_entity_poly.type
_entity_poly.pdbx_seq_one_letter_code
_entity_poly.pdbx_strand_id
1 'polypeptide(L)'
;MLKLILQLRSFTEILGELKNLDFANGIDENHATLLRTNWSAFRESLEEQIEEHDTSDKLSIFIKGLQKNLTTFSNDIFVLFKKNETTDCASLLKSINLFGEIGPETIEVLDFLQNIHSEYFDFTADIPLWKIHNNVGARSQSNLIIWNLQQGNVDYSLIEIVTEYLGLLYYTSNPKIKDWHQFNYMVILANELNSLTNLPKEGDNTLKLIKLLIGYDFNPLAFYEFMLEYSAKVASQNMPYEDQELELLALLKTIENIRPECKHGYNKDVMPIGQSISGSIRRELETIERMRAVHFPNFQNTKNGLIPNLYFEINATLEELFFLIRIMLESHVIKTKFKSNLYTFTERHIRTARTKKPSPQYMRNIFGPKNDVPARIVKRIRFSLVLLINFIDTNFKDQLKAWISGFIAISFQEDLINLCSLVA
;
A
#
# COMPACT_ATOMS: atom_id res chain seq x y z
N MET A 1 1.15 44.59 25.69
CA MET A 1 1.95 43.50 26.36
C MET A 1 1.60 43.24 27.83
N LEU A 2 1.81 44.15 28.79
CA LEU A 2 1.58 43.90 30.24
C LEU A 2 0.09 43.67 30.57
N LYS A 3 -0.81 44.42 29.91
CA LYS A 3 -2.28 44.26 29.96
C LYS A 3 -2.75 42.88 29.46
N LEU A 4 -2.02 42.31 28.53
CA LEU A 4 -2.33 41.08 27.79
C LEU A 4 -1.80 39.85 28.50
N ILE A 5 -0.58 39.94 29.04
CA ILE A 5 -0.07 38.97 29.99
C ILE A 5 -0.95 38.98 31.24
N LEU A 6 -1.43 40.13 31.71
CA LEU A 6 -2.42 40.21 32.80
C LEU A 6 -3.78 39.62 32.41
N GLN A 7 -4.26 39.80 31.17
CA GLN A 7 -5.49 39.19 30.68
C GLN A 7 -5.33 37.67 30.52
N LEU A 8 -4.28 37.17 29.85
CA LEU A 8 -3.96 35.73 29.76
C LEU A 8 -3.72 35.10 31.13
N ARG A 9 -3.08 35.82 32.05
CA ARG A 9 -2.87 35.39 33.43
C ARG A 9 -4.20 35.37 34.18
N SER A 10 -5.06 36.38 34.02
CA SER A 10 -6.44 36.35 34.55
C SER A 10 -7.27 35.23 33.90
N PHE A 11 -7.04 34.87 32.64
CA PHE A 11 -7.67 33.73 31.96
C PHE A 11 -7.23 32.39 32.58
N THR A 12 -5.94 32.21 32.82
CA THR A 12 -5.44 31.02 33.55
C THR A 12 -5.81 31.01 35.03
N GLU A 13 -5.97 32.18 35.68
CA GLU A 13 -6.42 32.31 37.07
C GLU A 13 -7.91 31.98 37.19
N ILE A 14 -8.77 32.49 36.31
CA ILE A 14 -10.19 32.12 36.22
C ILE A 14 -10.35 30.62 35.98
N LEU A 15 -9.50 30.01 35.14
CA LEU A 15 -9.47 28.56 34.95
C LEU A 15 -8.98 27.78 36.16
N GLY A 16 -7.97 28.29 36.86
CA GLY A 16 -7.48 27.73 38.11
C GLY A 16 -8.55 27.77 39.19
N GLU A 17 -9.33 28.85 39.25
CA GLU A 17 -10.50 28.99 40.12
C GLU A 17 -11.60 28.00 39.72
N LEU A 18 -11.92 27.88 38.43
CA LEU A 18 -12.91 26.92 37.92
C LEU A 18 -12.51 25.46 38.13
N LYS A 19 -11.22 25.10 38.06
CA LYS A 19 -10.72 23.75 38.36
C LYS A 19 -10.93 23.34 39.82
N ASN A 20 -10.96 24.31 40.72
CA ASN A 20 -11.09 24.12 42.16
C ASN A 20 -12.55 24.25 42.65
N LEU A 21 -13.49 24.64 41.79
CA LEU A 21 -14.89 24.66 42.13
C LEU A 21 -15.44 23.24 42.25
N ASP A 22 -16.03 22.94 43.40
CA ASP A 22 -16.83 21.74 43.58
C ASP A 22 -18.14 21.92 42.78
N PHE A 23 -18.12 21.44 41.52
CA PHE A 23 -19.27 21.51 40.62
C PHE A 23 -20.50 20.76 41.11
N ALA A 24 -20.47 20.10 42.28
CA ALA A 24 -21.63 19.45 42.88
C ALA A 24 -22.88 20.36 42.98
N ASN A 25 -22.70 21.68 43.04
CA ASN A 25 -23.80 22.66 43.09
C ASN A 25 -24.08 23.42 41.77
N GLY A 26 -23.31 23.15 40.70
CA GLY A 26 -23.33 23.94 39.46
C GLY A 26 -22.62 25.30 39.57
N ILE A 27 -22.35 25.93 38.42
CA ILE A 27 -21.78 27.29 38.35
C ILE A 27 -22.89 28.29 38.68
N ASP A 28 -22.66 29.22 39.62
CA ASP A 28 -23.63 30.28 39.86
C ASP A 28 -23.71 31.28 38.69
N GLU A 29 -24.83 32.00 38.60
CA GLU A 29 -25.10 32.91 37.47
C GLU A 29 -24.10 34.07 37.37
N ASN A 30 -23.49 34.46 38.49
CA ASN A 30 -22.48 35.52 38.52
C ASN A 30 -21.18 35.04 37.87
N HIS A 31 -20.72 33.83 38.19
CA HIS A 31 -19.54 33.22 37.58
C HIS A 31 -19.78 32.93 36.09
N ALA A 32 -20.98 32.46 35.72
CA ALA A 32 -21.34 32.23 34.32
C ALA A 32 -21.32 33.54 33.50
N THR A 33 -21.89 34.62 34.05
CA THR A 33 -21.89 35.96 33.42
C THR A 33 -20.48 36.52 33.31
N LEU A 34 -19.66 36.36 34.36
CA LEU A 34 -18.26 36.78 34.37
C LEU A 34 -17.45 36.04 33.31
N LEU A 35 -17.64 34.72 33.17
CA LEU A 35 -16.97 33.91 32.16
C LEU A 35 -17.31 34.38 30.74
N ARG A 36 -18.61 34.58 30.44
CA ARG A 36 -19.05 35.09 29.13
C ARG A 36 -18.50 36.47 28.83
N THR A 37 -18.59 37.38 29.80
CA THR A 37 -18.12 38.77 29.63
C THR A 37 -16.63 38.81 29.35
N ASN A 38 -15.83 38.04 30.11
CA ASN A 38 -14.39 37.98 29.91
C ASN A 38 -14.04 37.33 28.57
N TRP A 39 -14.70 36.23 28.20
CA TRP A 39 -14.47 35.56 26.93
C TRP A 39 -14.78 36.46 25.72
N SER A 40 -15.91 37.17 25.74
CA SER A 40 -16.27 38.14 24.70
C SER A 40 -15.27 39.29 24.62
N ALA A 41 -14.87 39.88 25.76
CA ALA A 41 -13.87 40.94 25.78
C ALA A 41 -12.50 40.48 25.22
N PHE A 42 -12.12 39.22 25.48
CA PHE A 42 -10.91 38.64 24.89
C PHE A 42 -11.01 38.53 23.38
N ARG A 43 -12.11 37.98 22.85
CA ARG A 43 -12.32 37.83 21.40
C ARG A 43 -12.27 39.19 20.69
N GLU A 44 -12.94 40.20 21.24
CA GLU A 44 -12.93 41.56 20.69
C GLU A 44 -11.54 42.19 20.68
N SER A 45 -10.72 41.92 21.72
CA SER A 45 -9.36 42.47 21.82
C SER A 45 -8.29 41.69 21.05
N LEU A 46 -8.60 40.50 20.53
CA LEU A 46 -7.60 39.59 19.98
C LEU A 46 -6.92 40.16 18.71
N GLU A 47 -7.70 40.73 17.80
CA GLU A 47 -7.17 41.25 16.53
C GLU A 47 -6.28 42.48 16.76
N GLU A 48 -6.74 43.45 17.55
CA GLU A 48 -5.96 44.64 17.94
C GLU A 48 -4.61 44.24 18.55
N GLN A 49 -4.61 43.18 19.36
CA GLN A 49 -3.43 42.68 20.04
C GLN A 49 -2.44 41.95 19.13
N ILE A 50 -2.93 41.27 18.10
CA ILE A 50 -2.09 40.69 17.06
C ILE A 50 -1.39 41.81 16.28
N GLU A 51 -2.09 42.91 16.00
CA GLU A 51 -1.57 44.08 15.28
C GLU A 51 -0.52 44.87 16.08
N GLU A 52 -0.56 44.84 17.42
CA GLU A 52 0.43 45.50 18.31
C GLU A 52 1.87 44.93 18.19
N HIS A 53 2.08 43.82 17.50
CA HIS A 53 3.38 43.14 17.44
C HIS A 53 4.23 43.57 16.23
N ASP A 54 5.17 44.50 16.46
CA ASP A 54 6.02 45.11 15.42
C ASP A 54 7.00 44.16 14.68
N THR A 55 7.19 42.92 15.14
CA THR A 55 8.20 41.99 14.60
C THR A 55 7.66 40.57 14.49
N SER A 56 8.05 39.85 13.43
CA SER A 56 7.70 38.44 13.18
C SER A 56 8.02 37.52 14.35
N ASP A 57 9.16 37.72 15.02
CA ASP A 57 9.58 36.86 16.13
C ASP A 57 8.68 37.02 17.37
N LYS A 58 8.34 38.27 17.71
CA LYS A 58 7.39 38.55 18.81
C LYS A 58 6.02 37.99 18.50
N LEU A 59 5.55 38.15 17.26
CA LEU A 59 4.27 37.60 16.82
C LEU A 59 4.27 36.07 16.87
N SER A 60 5.36 35.41 16.45
CA SER A 60 5.49 33.95 16.55
C SER A 60 5.40 33.44 17.98
N ILE A 61 6.15 34.06 18.90
CA ILE A 61 6.11 33.71 20.32
C ILE A 61 4.70 33.92 20.90
N PHE A 62 4.06 35.02 20.53
CA PHE A 62 2.71 35.34 20.97
C PHE A 62 1.69 34.30 20.48
N ILE A 63 1.63 34.02 19.18
CA ILE A 63 0.69 33.05 18.58
C ILE A 63 0.86 31.66 19.19
N LYS A 64 2.10 31.18 19.37
CA LYS A 64 2.36 29.87 19.99
C LYS A 64 1.96 29.82 21.47
N GLY A 65 2.25 30.89 22.21
CA GLY A 65 1.81 31.02 23.60
C GLY A 65 0.30 31.02 23.73
N LEU A 66 -0.38 31.76 22.85
CA LEU A 66 -1.83 31.82 22.79
C LEU A 66 -2.45 30.47 22.44
N GLN A 67 -1.95 29.79 21.39
CA GLN A 67 -2.39 28.47 20.97
C GLN A 67 -2.32 27.46 22.12
N LYS A 68 -1.19 27.42 22.85
CA LYS A 68 -1.00 26.52 24.00
C LYS A 68 -2.02 26.78 25.11
N ASN A 69 -2.24 28.06 25.45
CA ASN A 69 -3.16 28.44 26.52
C ASN A 69 -4.62 28.15 26.14
N LEU A 70 -5.02 28.48 24.91
CA LEU A 70 -6.36 28.18 24.39
C LEU A 70 -6.61 26.66 24.28
N THR A 71 -5.60 25.89 23.88
CA THR A 71 -5.71 24.42 23.83
C THR A 71 -5.93 23.83 25.23
N THR A 72 -5.15 24.29 26.21
CA THR A 72 -5.29 23.85 27.60
C THR A 72 -6.68 24.22 28.14
N PHE A 73 -7.11 25.46 27.91
CA PHE A 73 -8.43 25.94 28.28
C PHE A 73 -9.55 25.11 27.68
N SER A 74 -9.49 24.87 26.38
CA SER A 74 -10.46 24.09 25.63
C SER A 74 -10.55 22.66 26.20
N ASN A 75 -9.41 22.03 26.48
CA ASN A 75 -9.36 20.70 27.07
C ASN A 75 -9.94 20.66 28.49
N ASP A 76 -9.65 21.66 29.32
CA ASP A 76 -10.20 21.77 30.67
C ASP A 76 -11.74 21.91 30.64
N ILE A 77 -12.27 22.79 29.77
CA ILE A 77 -13.71 22.91 29.54
C ILE A 77 -14.29 21.59 29.05
N PHE A 78 -13.63 20.92 28.11
CA PHE A 78 -14.11 19.65 27.57
C PHE A 78 -14.24 18.58 28.66
N VAL A 79 -13.26 18.45 29.55
CA VAL A 79 -13.30 17.50 30.66
C VAL A 79 -14.49 17.79 31.58
N LEU A 80 -14.73 19.05 31.89
CA LEU A 80 -15.88 19.47 32.72
C LEU A 80 -17.21 19.23 32.02
N PHE A 81 -17.30 19.53 30.72
CA PHE A 81 -18.47 19.23 29.89
C PHE A 81 -18.76 17.72 29.90
N LYS A 82 -17.75 16.90 29.60
CA LYS A 82 -17.91 15.45 29.46
C LYS A 82 -18.24 14.75 30.78
N LYS A 83 -17.69 15.23 31.90
CA LYS A 83 -18.01 14.71 33.24
C LYS A 83 -19.49 14.88 33.60
N ASN A 84 -20.12 15.94 33.09
CA ASN A 84 -21.48 16.33 33.48
C ASN A 84 -22.53 16.01 32.40
N GLU A 85 -22.14 15.66 31.17
CA GLU A 85 -23.03 15.47 30.01
C GLU A 85 -24.27 14.58 30.26
N THR A 86 -24.19 13.61 31.16
CA THR A 86 -25.28 12.66 31.46
C THR A 86 -26.10 13.01 32.72
N THR A 87 -25.96 14.22 33.26
CA THR A 87 -26.64 14.62 34.50
C THR A 87 -28.01 15.25 34.23
N ASP A 88 -29.00 14.90 35.04
CA ASP A 88 -30.34 15.51 35.00
C ASP A 88 -30.49 16.70 35.97
N CYS A 89 -29.41 17.05 36.68
CA CYS A 89 -29.44 18.14 37.65
C CYS A 89 -29.50 19.52 36.95
N ALA A 90 -30.55 20.30 37.20
CA ALA A 90 -30.79 21.59 36.55
C ALA A 90 -29.63 22.61 36.69
N SER A 91 -28.94 22.64 37.83
CA SER A 91 -27.79 23.54 38.03
C SER A 91 -26.55 23.09 37.23
N LEU A 92 -26.37 21.78 37.07
CA LEU A 92 -25.32 21.23 36.21
C LEU A 92 -25.65 21.41 34.72
N LEU A 93 -26.92 21.30 34.32
CA LEU A 93 -27.36 21.56 32.94
C LEU A 93 -27.02 22.98 32.47
N LYS A 94 -27.19 23.98 33.32
CA LYS A 94 -26.73 25.35 33.03
C LYS A 94 -25.22 25.42 32.77
N SER A 95 -24.44 24.69 33.56
CA SER A 95 -22.98 24.63 33.44
C SER A 95 -22.55 23.91 32.15
N ILE A 96 -23.23 22.82 31.80
CA ILE A 96 -23.00 22.06 30.56
C ILE A 96 -23.30 22.94 29.34
N ASN A 97 -24.41 23.68 29.35
CA ASN A 97 -24.76 24.58 28.26
C ASN A 97 -23.70 25.68 28.10
N LEU A 98 -23.25 26.29 29.20
CA LEU A 98 -22.18 27.30 29.16
C LEU A 98 -20.88 26.74 28.57
N PHE A 99 -20.48 25.54 28.99
CA PHE A 99 -19.29 24.88 28.45
C PHE A 99 -19.46 24.45 26.99
N GLY A 100 -20.66 24.03 26.60
CA GLY A 100 -21.03 23.72 25.22
C GLY A 100 -21.14 24.93 24.32
N GLU A 101 -21.34 26.13 24.87
CA GLU A 101 -21.25 27.42 24.16
C GLU A 101 -19.77 27.80 23.96
N ILE A 102 -19.00 27.90 25.05
CA ILE A 102 -17.64 28.43 25.01
C ILE A 102 -16.65 27.46 24.36
N GLY A 103 -16.80 26.15 24.58
CA GLY A 103 -15.91 25.12 24.05
C GLY A 103 -15.72 25.21 22.53
N PRO A 104 -16.80 25.14 21.72
CA PRO A 104 -16.73 25.35 20.28
C PRO A 104 -16.15 26.72 19.88
N GLU A 105 -16.50 27.81 20.57
CA GLU A 105 -15.94 29.14 20.27
C GLU A 105 -14.42 29.19 20.46
N THR A 106 -13.85 28.43 21.42
CA THR A 106 -12.38 28.32 21.54
C THR A 106 -11.74 27.69 20.31
N ILE A 107 -12.44 26.75 19.66
CA ILE A 107 -11.98 26.11 18.44
C ILE A 107 -12.04 27.06 17.25
N GLU A 108 -13.09 27.87 17.17
CA GLU A 108 -13.20 28.90 16.11
C GLU A 108 -12.04 29.89 16.17
N VAL A 109 -11.64 30.31 17.38
CA VAL A 109 -10.46 31.17 17.57
C VAL A 109 -9.17 30.45 17.15
N LEU A 110 -8.99 29.18 17.55
CA LEU A 110 -7.80 28.41 17.14
C LEU A 110 -7.73 28.19 15.63
N ASP A 111 -8.86 27.93 14.99
CA ASP A 111 -8.98 27.79 13.53
C ASP A 111 -8.70 29.11 12.82
N PHE A 112 -9.16 30.24 13.37
CA PHE A 112 -8.81 31.57 12.88
C PHE A 112 -7.29 31.80 12.91
N LEU A 113 -6.64 31.51 14.06
CA LEU A 113 -5.18 31.62 14.18
C LEU A 113 -4.44 30.71 13.20
N GLN A 114 -4.91 29.47 13.03
CA GLN A 114 -4.35 28.53 12.06
C GLN A 114 -4.44 29.06 10.63
N ASN A 115 -5.59 29.62 10.23
CA ASN A 115 -5.85 30.04 8.87
C ASN A 115 -5.15 31.36 8.51
N ILE A 116 -5.20 32.36 9.40
CA ILE A 116 -4.66 33.70 9.15
C ILE A 116 -3.16 33.77 9.46
N HIS A 117 -2.69 33.06 10.49
CA HIS A 117 -1.31 33.08 10.97
C HIS A 117 -0.60 31.73 10.85
N SER A 118 -0.87 30.99 9.77
CA SER A 118 -0.33 29.65 9.53
C SER A 118 1.20 29.54 9.64
N GLU A 119 1.94 30.59 9.26
CA GLU A 119 3.41 30.63 9.36
C GLU A 119 3.94 30.61 10.81
N TYR A 120 3.13 31.09 11.74
CA TYR A 120 3.47 31.21 13.16
C TYR A 120 2.82 30.13 14.02
N PHE A 121 1.79 29.46 13.50
CA PHE A 121 1.03 28.42 14.18
C PHE A 121 1.88 27.14 14.35
N ASP A 122 1.87 26.56 15.55
CA ASP A 122 2.62 25.34 15.82
C ASP A 122 1.75 24.11 15.53
N PHE A 123 1.89 23.55 14.33
CA PHE A 123 1.19 22.32 13.94
C PHE A 123 1.59 21.08 14.76
N THR A 124 2.63 21.18 15.59
CA THR A 124 3.15 20.09 16.41
C THR A 124 2.66 20.17 17.86
N ALA A 125 1.95 21.23 18.20
CA ALA A 125 1.29 21.37 19.49
C ALA A 125 0.06 20.46 19.59
N ASP A 126 -0.34 20.17 20.82
CA ASP A 126 -1.49 19.31 21.11
C ASP A 126 -2.77 19.86 20.45
N ILE A 127 -3.59 18.94 19.94
CA ILE A 127 -4.92 19.30 19.42
C ILE A 127 -5.95 19.36 20.56
N PRO A 128 -6.86 20.35 20.56
CA PRO A 128 -7.96 20.38 21.52
C PRO A 128 -8.97 19.25 21.31
N LEU A 129 -9.45 18.65 22.40
CA LEU A 129 -10.46 17.58 22.37
C LEU A 129 -11.79 18.03 21.75
N TRP A 130 -12.17 19.30 21.94
CA TRP A 130 -13.35 19.89 21.30
C TRP A 130 -13.26 19.86 19.77
N LYS A 131 -12.06 19.98 19.17
CA LYS A 131 -11.88 19.90 17.71
C LYS A 131 -12.28 18.52 17.18
N ILE A 132 -11.87 17.46 17.89
CA ILE A 132 -12.23 16.07 17.56
C ILE A 132 -13.72 15.84 17.81
N HIS A 133 -14.25 16.32 18.95
CA HIS A 133 -15.65 16.16 19.30
C HIS A 133 -16.60 16.84 18.31
N ASN A 134 -16.27 18.05 17.85
CA ASN A 134 -17.08 18.82 16.92
C ASN A 134 -17.01 18.30 15.48
N ASN A 135 -16.16 17.30 15.20
CA ASN A 135 -16.07 16.67 13.88
C ASN A 135 -17.19 15.64 13.66
N VAL A 136 -18.45 16.05 13.87
CA VAL A 136 -19.64 15.18 13.89
C VAL A 136 -19.83 14.45 12.56
N GLY A 137 -19.45 15.07 11.44
CA GLY A 137 -19.51 14.47 10.10
C GLY A 137 -18.53 13.32 9.88
N ALA A 138 -17.40 13.29 10.60
CA ALA A 138 -16.34 12.32 10.37
C ALA A 138 -16.79 10.89 10.63
N ARG A 139 -17.69 10.65 11.59
CA ARG A 139 -18.18 9.28 11.86
C ARG A 139 -18.98 8.74 10.67
N SER A 140 -19.90 9.53 10.14
CA SER A 140 -20.71 9.14 8.97
C SER A 140 -19.85 8.96 7.72
N GLN A 141 -18.90 9.88 7.48
CA GLN A 141 -17.94 9.78 6.39
C GLN A 141 -17.05 8.53 6.52
N SER A 142 -16.51 8.26 7.71
CA SER A 142 -15.69 7.08 7.99
C SER A 142 -16.46 5.79 7.72
N ASN A 143 -17.70 5.70 8.22
CA ASN A 143 -18.56 4.54 7.97
C ASN A 143 -18.81 4.33 6.47
N LEU A 144 -19.04 5.40 5.71
CA LEU A 144 -19.22 5.32 4.27
C LEU A 144 -17.94 4.84 3.56
N ILE A 145 -16.77 5.37 3.92
CA ILE A 145 -15.49 4.94 3.38
C ILE A 145 -15.28 3.44 3.65
N ILE A 146 -15.43 3.01 4.91
CA ILE A 146 -15.24 1.62 5.32
C ILE A 146 -16.19 0.69 4.56
N TRP A 147 -17.47 1.06 4.48
CA TRP A 147 -18.45 0.28 3.73
C TRP A 147 -18.05 0.12 2.26
N ASN A 148 -17.60 1.19 1.60
CA ASN A 148 -17.16 1.12 0.21
C ASN A 148 -15.90 0.26 0.02
N LEU A 149 -14.94 0.33 0.94
CA LEU A 149 -13.74 -0.52 0.89
C LEU A 149 -14.12 -2.02 1.03
N GLN A 150 -15.08 -2.33 1.92
CA GLN A 150 -15.61 -3.69 2.07
C GLN A 150 -16.32 -4.18 0.81
N GLN A 151 -17.11 -3.33 0.16
CA GLN A 151 -17.75 -3.67 -1.12
C GLN A 151 -16.74 -3.77 -2.29
N GLY A 152 -15.58 -3.13 -2.17
CA GLY A 152 -14.54 -3.07 -3.19
C GLY A 152 -13.57 -4.25 -3.21
N ASN A 153 -13.80 -5.32 -2.45
CA ASN A 153 -12.90 -6.48 -2.36
C ASN A 153 -11.45 -6.09 -1.97
N VAL A 154 -11.31 -5.17 -1.03
CA VAL A 154 -10.03 -4.77 -0.44
C VAL A 154 -9.65 -5.76 0.68
N ASP A 155 -8.36 -6.05 0.83
CA ASP A 155 -7.83 -6.87 1.92
C ASP A 155 -8.34 -6.40 3.30
N TYR A 156 -8.87 -7.35 4.07
CA TYR A 156 -9.51 -7.08 5.36
C TYR A 156 -8.57 -6.42 6.38
N SER A 157 -7.32 -6.87 6.46
CA SER A 157 -6.34 -6.31 7.40
C SER A 157 -6.02 -4.86 7.05
N LEU A 158 -6.03 -4.50 5.77
CA LEU A 158 -5.86 -3.11 5.35
C LEU A 158 -7.07 -2.25 5.73
N ILE A 159 -8.29 -2.79 5.61
CA ILE A 159 -9.52 -2.11 6.05
C ILE A 159 -9.49 -1.86 7.56
N GLU A 160 -9.04 -2.83 8.37
CA GLU A 160 -8.92 -2.65 9.82
C GLU A 160 -7.97 -1.52 10.18
N ILE A 161 -6.79 -1.46 9.54
CA ILE A 161 -5.83 -0.36 9.74
C ILE A 161 -6.48 0.98 9.39
N VAL A 162 -7.10 1.11 8.23
CA VAL A 162 -7.76 2.37 7.83
C VAL A 162 -8.90 2.73 8.79
N THR A 163 -9.69 1.75 9.21
CA THR A 163 -10.80 1.92 10.17
C THR A 163 -10.30 2.47 11.51
N GLU A 164 -9.20 1.91 12.01
CA GLU A 164 -8.61 2.36 13.28
C GLU A 164 -8.21 3.84 13.23
N TYR A 165 -7.56 4.25 12.15
CA TYR A 165 -7.09 5.64 12.00
C TYR A 165 -8.21 6.63 11.68
N LEU A 166 -9.21 6.23 10.88
CA LEU A 166 -10.42 7.04 10.66
C LEU A 166 -11.22 7.24 11.95
N GLY A 167 -11.22 6.24 12.83
CA GLY A 167 -11.80 6.33 14.17
C GLY A 167 -11.26 7.51 14.99
N LEU A 168 -10.00 7.88 14.79
CA LEU A 168 -9.35 8.95 15.54
C LEU A 168 -9.96 10.33 15.28
N LEU A 169 -10.65 10.51 14.14
CA LEU A 169 -11.30 11.77 13.79
C LEU A 169 -12.53 12.10 14.65
N TYR A 170 -13.08 11.12 15.37
CA TYR A 170 -14.31 11.30 16.16
C TYR A 170 -14.29 10.61 17.54
N TYR A 171 -13.28 9.82 17.88
CA TYR A 171 -13.10 9.25 19.22
C TYR A 171 -12.15 10.10 20.07
N THR A 172 -12.71 10.92 20.96
CA THR A 172 -11.94 11.80 21.88
C THR A 172 -11.12 11.03 22.93
N SER A 173 -11.43 9.76 23.18
CA SER A 173 -10.75 8.92 24.16
C SER A 173 -9.49 8.21 23.61
N ASN A 174 -9.19 8.33 22.32
CA ASN A 174 -8.08 7.61 21.69
C ASN A 174 -6.84 8.51 21.55
N PRO A 175 -5.70 8.19 22.19
CA PRO A 175 -4.53 9.07 22.27
C PRO A 175 -3.63 9.07 21.01
N LYS A 176 -4.04 8.45 19.90
CA LYS A 176 -3.15 8.30 18.73
C LYS A 176 -2.97 9.60 17.94
N ILE A 177 -4.02 10.42 17.76
CA ILE A 177 -3.85 11.80 17.28
C ILE A 177 -3.44 12.65 18.46
N LYS A 178 -2.22 13.20 18.40
CA LYS A 178 -1.64 14.04 19.45
C LYS A 178 -1.69 15.50 19.06
N ASP A 179 -1.37 15.81 17.82
CA ASP A 179 -1.14 17.18 17.36
C ASP A 179 -2.03 17.60 16.17
N TRP A 180 -2.00 18.89 15.86
CA TRP A 180 -2.74 19.50 14.76
C TRP A 180 -2.32 18.93 13.39
N HIS A 181 -1.04 18.63 13.21
CA HIS A 181 -0.50 18.04 11.98
C HIS A 181 -1.18 16.70 11.69
N GLN A 182 -1.19 15.78 12.65
CA GLN A 182 -1.81 14.46 12.53
C GLN A 182 -3.31 14.55 12.26
N PHE A 183 -4.02 15.46 12.93
CA PHE A 183 -5.44 15.65 12.70
C PHE A 183 -5.73 16.19 11.29
N ASN A 184 -5.05 17.25 10.88
CA ASN A 184 -5.21 17.85 9.56
C ASN A 184 -4.86 16.85 8.46
N TYR A 185 -3.78 16.09 8.66
CA TYR A 185 -3.39 14.99 7.79
C TYR A 185 -4.52 13.97 7.63
N MET A 186 -5.11 13.52 8.75
CA MET A 186 -6.18 12.51 8.70
C MET A 186 -7.47 13.05 8.07
N VAL A 187 -7.80 14.33 8.24
CA VAL A 187 -8.93 14.97 7.56
C VAL A 187 -8.71 14.97 6.05
N ILE A 188 -7.51 15.35 5.58
CA ILE A 188 -7.14 15.32 4.17
C ILE A 188 -7.23 13.88 3.64
N LEU A 189 -6.61 12.92 4.33
CA LEU A 189 -6.64 11.51 3.94
C LEU A 189 -8.06 10.96 3.88
N ALA A 190 -8.94 11.31 4.83
CA ALA A 190 -10.34 10.89 4.82
C ALA A 190 -11.11 11.42 3.61
N ASN A 191 -10.86 12.68 3.20
CA ASN A 191 -11.46 13.24 1.99
C ASN A 191 -11.00 12.51 0.72
N GLU A 192 -9.74 12.14 0.67
CA GLU A 192 -9.13 11.44 -0.46
C GLU A 192 -9.56 9.98 -0.52
N LEU A 193 -9.68 9.31 0.63
CA LEU A 193 -10.30 7.99 0.72
C LEU A 193 -11.77 8.03 0.30
N ASN A 194 -12.49 9.11 0.61
CA ASN A 194 -13.86 9.31 0.15
C ASN A 194 -13.96 9.50 -1.37
N SER A 195 -12.88 9.89 -2.05
CA SER A 195 -12.86 9.92 -3.53
C SER A 195 -12.83 8.51 -4.14
N LEU A 196 -12.35 7.50 -3.39
CA LEU A 196 -12.35 6.09 -3.80
C LEU A 196 -13.72 5.41 -3.71
N THR A 197 -14.78 6.14 -3.33
CA THR A 197 -16.15 5.60 -3.20
C THR A 197 -16.76 5.11 -4.52
N ASN A 198 -16.17 5.46 -5.66
CA ASN A 198 -16.60 5.01 -7.00
C ASN A 198 -15.72 3.90 -7.59
N LEU A 199 -14.99 3.16 -6.77
CA LEU A 199 -14.16 2.06 -7.25
C LEU A 199 -15.04 0.99 -7.94
N PRO A 200 -14.64 0.49 -9.12
CA PRO A 200 -15.35 -0.61 -9.76
C PRO A 200 -15.33 -1.84 -8.83
N LYS A 201 -16.48 -2.51 -8.74
CA LYS A 201 -16.65 -3.74 -7.94
C LYS A 201 -15.85 -4.92 -8.48
N GLU A 202 -15.38 -4.82 -9.72
CA GLU A 202 -14.57 -5.84 -10.38
C GLU A 202 -13.07 -5.50 -10.28
N GLY A 203 -12.29 -6.41 -9.69
CA GLY A 203 -10.83 -6.33 -9.57
C GLY A 203 -10.33 -6.29 -8.13
N ASP A 204 -9.03 -6.55 -7.94
CA ASP A 204 -8.35 -6.35 -6.66
C ASP A 204 -8.08 -4.85 -6.46
N ASN A 205 -8.90 -4.20 -5.62
CA ASN A 205 -8.73 -2.79 -5.29
C ASN A 205 -7.72 -2.56 -4.16
N THR A 206 -7.16 -3.62 -3.56
CA THR A 206 -6.16 -3.53 -2.48
C THR A 206 -4.94 -2.74 -2.95
N LEU A 207 -4.40 -3.05 -4.12
CA LEU A 207 -3.25 -2.34 -4.67
C LEU A 207 -3.55 -0.86 -4.95
N LYS A 208 -4.80 -0.51 -5.29
CA LYS A 208 -5.18 0.89 -5.49
C LYS A 208 -5.19 1.65 -4.18
N LEU A 209 -5.72 1.04 -3.10
CA LEU A 209 -5.68 1.64 -1.77
C LEU A 209 -4.24 1.77 -1.27
N ILE A 210 -3.40 0.73 -1.44
CA ILE A 210 -1.98 0.79 -1.11
C ILE A 210 -1.30 1.97 -1.83
N LYS A 211 -1.57 2.15 -3.12
CA LYS A 211 -1.02 3.26 -3.90
C LYS A 211 -1.43 4.63 -3.36
N LEU A 212 -2.71 4.79 -2.99
CA LEU A 212 -3.19 6.02 -2.37
C LEU A 212 -2.49 6.27 -1.04
N LEU A 213 -2.43 5.27 -0.16
CA LEU A 213 -1.82 5.40 1.16
C LEU A 213 -0.31 5.73 1.07
N ILE A 214 0.41 5.11 0.13
CA ILE A 214 1.83 5.45 -0.11
C ILE A 214 1.96 6.86 -0.71
N GLY A 215 1.09 7.25 -1.65
CA GLY A 215 1.09 8.58 -2.26
C GLY A 215 0.86 9.68 -1.23
N TYR A 216 -0.01 9.44 -0.25
CA TYR A 216 -0.25 10.33 0.88
C TYR A 216 0.75 10.17 2.04
N ASP A 217 1.79 9.34 1.88
CA ASP A 217 2.79 9.07 2.92
C ASP A 217 2.20 8.61 4.26
N PHE A 218 1.22 7.69 4.20
CA PHE A 218 0.61 7.08 5.38
C PHE A 218 1.62 6.15 6.06
N ASN A 219 2.46 6.72 6.92
CA ASN A 219 3.58 6.05 7.57
C ASN A 219 3.36 5.56 9.03
N PRO A 220 2.14 5.18 9.49
CA PRO A 220 2.02 4.40 10.72
C PRO A 220 2.70 3.03 10.66
N LEU A 221 3.20 2.57 11.81
CA LEU A 221 3.84 1.25 11.95
C LEU A 221 2.94 0.10 11.46
N ALA A 222 1.64 0.12 11.81
CA ALA A 222 0.70 -0.92 11.41
C ALA A 222 0.60 -1.07 9.88
N PHE A 223 0.66 0.04 9.13
CA PHE A 223 0.65 -0.03 7.67
C PHE A 223 1.99 -0.53 7.10
N TYR A 224 3.11 -0.16 7.72
CA TYR A 224 4.40 -0.72 7.36
C TYR A 224 4.44 -2.25 7.55
N GLU A 225 3.96 -2.74 8.70
CA GLU A 225 3.86 -4.18 9.00
C GLU A 225 2.97 -4.91 8.01
N PHE A 226 1.80 -4.35 7.69
CA PHE A 226 0.93 -4.86 6.63
C PHE A 226 1.68 -4.99 5.29
N MET A 227 2.48 -3.98 4.91
CA MET A 227 3.22 -4.01 3.65
C MET A 227 4.34 -5.07 3.63
N LEU A 228 4.94 -5.39 4.78
CA LEU A 228 5.87 -6.51 4.89
C LEU A 228 5.17 -7.83 4.60
N GLU A 229 4.03 -8.08 5.25
CA GLU A 229 3.23 -9.29 5.03
C GLU A 229 2.70 -9.37 3.60
N TYR A 230 2.23 -8.25 3.05
CA TYR A 230 1.77 -8.18 1.67
C TYR A 230 2.88 -8.53 0.69
N SER A 231 4.10 -7.98 0.87
CA SER A 231 5.25 -8.31 0.02
C SER A 231 5.66 -9.78 0.10
N ALA A 232 5.59 -10.39 1.28
CA ALA A 232 5.85 -11.81 1.48
C ALA A 232 4.78 -12.71 0.83
N LYS A 233 3.51 -12.29 0.82
CA LYS A 233 2.43 -12.99 0.12
C LYS A 233 2.60 -12.93 -1.40
N VAL A 234 2.99 -11.75 -1.92
CA VAL A 234 3.29 -11.55 -3.35
C VAL A 234 4.46 -12.45 -3.77
N ALA A 235 5.48 -12.58 -2.94
CA ALA A 235 6.65 -13.43 -3.16
C ALA A 235 6.62 -14.71 -2.31
N SER A 236 5.55 -15.49 -2.44
CA SER A 236 5.39 -16.77 -1.76
C SER A 236 6.65 -17.64 -1.82
N GLN A 237 7.09 -18.12 -0.65
CA GLN A 237 8.28 -18.96 -0.48
C GLN A 237 8.21 -20.28 -1.27
N ASN A 238 7.01 -20.70 -1.67
CA ASN A 238 6.79 -21.91 -2.47
C ASN A 238 7.08 -21.68 -3.96
N MET A 239 7.28 -20.44 -4.41
CA MET A 239 7.60 -20.12 -5.80
C MET A 239 9.10 -20.31 -6.07
N PRO A 240 9.50 -20.62 -7.32
CA PRO A 240 10.91 -20.56 -7.73
C PRO A 240 11.52 -19.18 -7.46
N TYR A 241 12.82 -19.13 -7.15
CA TYR A 241 13.50 -17.87 -6.83
C TYR A 241 13.42 -16.84 -7.96
N GLU A 242 13.45 -17.27 -9.22
CA GLU A 242 13.31 -16.39 -10.38
C GLU A 242 11.94 -15.69 -10.42
N ASP A 243 10.87 -16.42 -10.07
CA ASP A 243 9.52 -15.87 -10.04
C ASP A 243 9.34 -14.93 -8.83
N GLN A 244 9.90 -15.29 -7.66
CA GLN A 244 9.92 -14.40 -6.49
C GLN A 244 10.62 -13.07 -6.80
N GLU A 245 11.78 -13.10 -7.46
CA GLU A 245 12.50 -11.89 -7.87
C GLU A 245 11.68 -11.04 -8.84
N LEU A 246 11.03 -11.66 -9.83
CA LEU A 246 10.24 -10.95 -10.83
C LEU A 246 9.03 -10.24 -10.19
N GLU A 247 8.31 -10.91 -9.30
CA GLU A 247 7.15 -10.36 -8.59
C GLU A 247 7.57 -9.21 -7.65
N LEU A 248 8.65 -9.38 -6.87
CA LEU A 248 9.17 -8.32 -6.00
C LEU A 248 9.69 -7.12 -6.80
N LEU A 249 10.35 -7.34 -7.93
CA LEU A 249 10.79 -6.25 -8.82
C LEU A 249 9.59 -5.52 -9.43
N ALA A 250 8.51 -6.23 -9.78
CA ALA A 250 7.27 -5.62 -10.26
C ALA A 250 6.59 -4.77 -9.18
N LEU A 251 6.54 -5.27 -7.94
CA LEU A 251 6.03 -4.52 -6.79
C LEU A 251 6.90 -3.29 -6.48
N LEU A 252 8.23 -3.46 -6.41
CA LEU A 252 9.18 -2.37 -6.19
C LEU A 252 9.02 -1.27 -7.22
N LYS A 253 9.00 -1.63 -8.52
CA LYS A 253 8.76 -0.69 -9.61
C LYS A 253 7.42 0.01 -9.44
N THR A 254 6.38 -0.69 -9.00
CA THR A 254 5.07 -0.08 -8.77
C THR A 254 5.15 0.97 -7.68
N ILE A 255 5.81 0.68 -6.56
CA ILE A 255 5.94 1.58 -5.41
C ILE A 255 6.81 2.79 -5.73
N GLU A 256 7.96 2.59 -6.37
CA GLU A 256 8.89 3.68 -6.73
C GLU A 256 8.30 4.65 -7.76
N ASN A 257 7.30 4.22 -8.54
CA ASN A 257 6.59 5.08 -9.48
C ASN A 257 5.40 5.83 -8.86
N ILE A 258 5.10 5.61 -7.57
CA ILE A 258 4.06 6.38 -6.88
C ILE A 258 4.60 7.79 -6.63
N ARG A 259 3.89 8.78 -7.18
CA ARG A 259 4.18 10.18 -6.90
C ARG A 259 3.70 10.54 -5.49
N PRO A 260 4.53 11.20 -4.66
CA PRO A 260 4.06 11.75 -3.39
C PRO A 260 3.08 12.91 -3.63
N GLU A 261 1.90 12.82 -3.00
CA GLU A 261 0.86 13.86 -2.99
C GLU A 261 0.99 14.77 -1.76
N CYS A 262 1.58 14.28 -0.67
CA CYS A 262 1.85 15.04 0.55
C CYS A 262 3.35 15.26 0.79
N LYS A 263 3.70 16.43 1.35
CA LYS A 263 5.08 16.74 1.75
C LYS A 263 5.51 16.04 3.03
N HIS A 264 4.57 15.85 3.95
CA HIS A 264 4.79 15.25 5.25
C HIS A 264 3.72 14.19 5.51
N GLY A 265 4.14 12.98 5.87
CA GLY A 265 3.26 11.89 6.27
C GLY A 265 2.63 12.08 7.66
N TYR A 266 1.85 11.09 8.10
CA TYR A 266 1.17 11.10 9.40
C TYR A 266 2.15 11.35 10.56
N ASN A 267 3.30 10.66 10.57
CA ASN A 267 4.40 10.86 11.50
C ASN A 267 5.54 11.63 10.82
N LYS A 268 5.68 12.92 11.11
CA LYS A 268 6.70 13.80 10.49
C LYS A 268 8.16 13.38 10.75
N ASP A 269 8.42 12.71 11.88
CA ASP A 269 9.77 12.35 12.33
C ASP A 269 10.21 10.96 11.80
N VAL A 270 9.32 10.27 11.09
CA VAL A 270 9.55 8.94 10.53
C VAL A 270 9.86 9.06 9.05
N MET A 271 10.75 8.20 8.56
CA MET A 271 11.08 8.13 7.14
C MET A 271 9.82 7.89 6.29
N PRO A 272 9.70 8.51 5.09
CA PRO A 272 8.56 8.29 4.22
C PRO A 272 8.28 6.81 3.96
N ILE A 273 7.01 6.44 3.96
CA ILE A 273 6.58 5.05 3.88
C ILE A 273 7.04 4.37 2.59
N GLY A 274 6.99 5.10 1.46
CA GLY A 274 7.47 4.58 0.18
C GLY A 274 8.95 4.21 0.22
N GLN A 275 9.79 5.00 0.89
CA GLN A 275 11.20 4.68 1.06
C GLN A 275 11.41 3.50 1.99
N SER A 276 10.64 3.42 3.09
CA SER A 276 10.69 2.33 4.06
C SER A 276 10.33 0.98 3.43
N ILE A 277 9.27 0.95 2.62
CA ILE A 277 8.83 -0.26 1.92
C ILE A 277 9.82 -0.64 0.82
N SER A 278 10.23 0.31 -0.04
CA SER A 278 11.23 0.04 -1.09
C SER A 278 12.55 -0.48 -0.52
N GLY A 279 13.01 0.09 0.59
CA GLY A 279 14.20 -0.38 1.29
C GLY A 279 14.02 -1.78 1.89
N SER A 280 12.80 -2.18 2.27
CA SER A 280 12.51 -3.54 2.72
C SER A 280 12.52 -4.54 1.55
N ILE A 281 11.86 -4.20 0.44
CA ILE A 281 11.79 -5.07 -0.75
C ILE A 281 13.19 -5.30 -1.34
N ARG A 282 14.04 -4.25 -1.39
CA ARG A 282 15.44 -4.40 -1.83
C ARG A 282 16.24 -5.35 -0.95
N ARG A 283 16.06 -5.29 0.37
CA ARG A 283 16.70 -6.23 1.31
C ARG A 283 16.22 -7.66 1.12
N GLU A 284 14.93 -7.84 0.81
CA GLU A 284 14.38 -9.17 0.50
C GLU A 284 14.96 -9.73 -0.81
N LEU A 285 15.07 -8.90 -1.86
CA LEU A 285 15.72 -9.28 -3.12
C LEU A 285 17.18 -9.71 -2.91
N GLU A 286 17.96 -8.96 -2.12
CA GLU A 286 19.33 -9.36 -1.75
C GLU A 286 19.37 -10.68 -0.98
N THR A 287 18.35 -10.92 -0.15
CA THR A 287 18.25 -12.15 0.63
C THR A 287 17.96 -13.35 -0.27
N ILE A 288 17.04 -13.20 -1.23
CA ILE A 288 16.76 -14.21 -2.25
C ILE A 288 18.01 -14.52 -3.07
N GLU A 289 18.77 -13.49 -3.48
CA GLU A 289 20.01 -13.68 -4.23
C GLU A 289 21.04 -14.50 -3.43
N ARG A 290 21.20 -14.21 -2.13
CA ARG A 290 22.07 -14.98 -1.24
C ARG A 290 21.57 -16.41 -1.04
N MET A 291 20.27 -16.61 -0.84
CA MET A 291 19.67 -17.94 -0.68
C MET A 291 19.88 -18.79 -1.93
N ARG A 292 19.69 -18.20 -3.13
CA ARG A 292 19.98 -18.84 -4.42
C ARG A 292 21.46 -19.22 -4.51
N ALA A 293 22.39 -18.33 -4.15
CA ALA A 293 23.82 -18.61 -4.18
C ALA A 293 24.21 -19.79 -3.26
N VAL A 294 23.56 -19.93 -2.10
CA VAL A 294 23.80 -21.05 -1.17
C VAL A 294 23.19 -22.36 -1.67
N HIS A 295 21.96 -22.34 -2.18
CA HIS A 295 21.29 -23.53 -2.73
C HIS A 295 21.98 -24.04 -3.99
N PHE A 296 22.64 -23.13 -4.70
CA PHE A 296 23.36 -23.43 -5.92
C PHE A 296 24.82 -22.92 -5.85
N PRO A 297 25.68 -23.54 -5.01
CA PRO A 297 27.02 -23.02 -4.69
C PRO A 297 28.00 -23.06 -5.88
N ASN A 298 27.70 -23.84 -6.92
CA ASN A 298 28.52 -23.94 -8.13
C ASN A 298 28.34 -22.76 -9.11
N PHE A 299 27.53 -21.74 -8.77
CA PHE A 299 27.20 -20.65 -9.70
C PHE A 299 28.17 -19.47 -9.69
N GLN A 300 28.96 -19.26 -8.63
CA GLN A 300 29.72 -18.01 -8.45
C GLN A 300 31.24 -18.10 -8.64
N ASN A 301 31.84 -19.28 -8.78
CA ASN A 301 33.31 -19.42 -8.81
C ASN A 301 33.90 -20.01 -10.10
N THR A 302 33.56 -19.43 -11.25
CA THR A 302 34.42 -19.58 -12.44
C THR A 302 34.68 -18.23 -13.09
N LYS A 303 35.96 -17.82 -13.11
CA LYS A 303 36.51 -16.59 -13.70
C LYS A 303 36.15 -16.32 -15.18
N ASN A 304 35.38 -17.19 -15.84
CA ASN A 304 35.03 -17.11 -17.26
C ASN A 304 33.55 -17.44 -17.51
N GLY A 305 32.66 -16.51 -17.14
CA GLY A 305 31.28 -16.46 -17.63
C GLY A 305 30.27 -17.31 -16.86
N LEU A 306 29.07 -16.73 -16.69
CA LEU A 306 27.88 -17.38 -16.11
C LEU A 306 27.82 -18.86 -16.55
N ILE A 307 27.83 -19.77 -15.57
CA ILE A 307 27.38 -21.13 -15.80
C ILE A 307 25.87 -21.00 -15.97
N PRO A 308 25.33 -21.28 -17.16
CA PRO A 308 23.93 -21.03 -17.39
C PRO A 308 23.11 -22.13 -16.66
N ASN A 309 21.85 -21.84 -16.31
CA ASN A 309 20.95 -22.72 -15.53
C ASN A 309 20.65 -24.02 -16.29
N LEU A 310 21.57 -24.99 -16.31
CA LEU A 310 21.40 -26.25 -17.03
C LEU A 310 20.43 -27.16 -16.25
N TYR A 311 19.16 -27.20 -16.66
CA TYR A 311 18.10 -27.98 -15.98
C TYR A 311 18.27 -29.50 -16.16
N PHE A 312 18.81 -29.94 -17.29
CA PHE A 312 19.01 -31.37 -17.58
C PHE A 312 20.06 -31.58 -18.69
N GLU A 313 20.62 -32.79 -18.73
CA GLU A 313 21.60 -33.21 -19.73
C GLU A 313 20.96 -34.12 -20.77
N ILE A 314 21.19 -33.84 -22.05
CA ILE A 314 20.74 -34.68 -23.16
C ILE A 314 21.94 -35.38 -23.80
N ASN A 315 21.77 -36.67 -24.10
CA ASN A 315 22.73 -37.47 -24.86
C ASN A 315 22.66 -37.18 -26.37
N ALA A 316 22.83 -35.92 -26.75
CA ALA A 316 22.91 -35.43 -28.12
C ALA A 316 24.06 -34.42 -28.22
N THR A 317 24.59 -34.21 -29.42
CA THR A 317 25.42 -33.02 -29.68
C THR A 317 24.55 -31.77 -29.72
N LEU A 318 25.16 -30.60 -29.55
CA LEU A 318 24.42 -29.34 -29.67
C LEU A 318 23.81 -29.15 -31.07
N GLU A 319 24.48 -29.63 -32.11
CA GLU A 319 24.00 -29.58 -33.49
C GLU A 319 22.79 -30.51 -33.71
N GLU A 320 22.81 -31.69 -33.09
CA GLU A 320 21.68 -32.63 -33.07
C GLU A 320 20.49 -32.03 -32.33
N LEU A 321 20.72 -31.38 -31.18
CA LEU A 321 19.69 -30.72 -30.39
C LEU A 321 19.02 -29.55 -31.14
N PHE A 322 19.80 -28.69 -31.80
CA PHE A 322 19.22 -27.60 -32.59
C PHE A 322 18.47 -28.08 -33.82
N PHE A 323 18.94 -29.15 -34.47
CA PHE A 323 18.20 -29.76 -35.56
C PHE A 323 16.87 -30.36 -35.08
N LEU A 324 16.85 -31.01 -33.92
CA LEU A 324 15.62 -31.49 -33.29
C LEU A 324 14.64 -30.34 -32.98
N ILE A 325 15.12 -29.25 -32.39
CA ILE A 325 14.30 -28.06 -32.10
C ILE A 325 13.74 -27.45 -33.39
N ARG A 326 14.53 -27.41 -34.46
CA ARG A 326 14.06 -26.95 -35.78
C ARG A 326 12.91 -27.83 -36.29
N ILE A 327 13.06 -29.15 -36.23
CA ILE A 327 11.98 -30.08 -36.60
C ILE A 327 10.74 -29.82 -35.74
N MET A 328 10.89 -29.68 -34.42
CA MET A 328 9.76 -29.41 -33.52
C MET A 328 9.05 -28.08 -33.79
N LEU A 329 9.78 -27.05 -34.27
CA LEU A 329 9.19 -25.78 -34.70
C LEU A 329 8.45 -25.94 -36.04
N GLU A 330 9.05 -26.63 -37.01
CA GLU A 330 8.48 -26.85 -38.35
C GLU A 330 7.27 -27.80 -38.30
N SER A 331 7.28 -28.79 -37.40
CA SER A 331 6.17 -29.71 -37.15
C SER A 331 5.14 -29.17 -36.16
N HIS A 332 5.27 -27.90 -35.75
CA HIS A 332 4.36 -27.20 -34.82
C HIS A 332 4.20 -27.85 -33.43
N VAL A 333 5.15 -28.68 -33.01
CA VAL A 333 5.23 -29.19 -31.63
C VAL A 333 5.59 -28.06 -30.66
N ILE A 334 6.42 -27.10 -31.10
CA ILE A 334 6.76 -25.89 -30.34
C ILE A 334 6.24 -24.67 -31.10
N LYS A 335 5.54 -23.77 -30.40
CA LYS A 335 5.11 -22.46 -30.92
C LYS A 335 5.80 -21.33 -30.16
N THR A 336 6.53 -20.47 -30.87
CA THR A 336 7.16 -19.28 -30.28
C THR A 336 7.16 -18.12 -31.27
N LYS A 337 6.91 -16.90 -30.77
CA LYS A 337 7.01 -15.67 -31.55
C LYS A 337 8.46 -15.33 -31.94
N PHE A 338 9.42 -15.74 -31.11
CA PHE A 338 10.84 -15.39 -31.27
C PHE A 338 11.73 -16.65 -31.22
N LYS A 339 12.05 -17.22 -32.38
CA LYS A 339 12.91 -18.41 -32.50
C LYS A 339 14.30 -18.21 -31.86
N SER A 340 14.82 -16.98 -31.88
CA SER A 340 16.09 -16.60 -31.25
C SER A 340 16.11 -16.84 -29.73
N ASN A 341 15.00 -16.58 -29.05
CA ASN A 341 14.90 -16.73 -27.60
C ASN A 341 14.91 -18.21 -27.22
N LEU A 342 14.30 -19.07 -28.05
CA LEU A 342 14.34 -20.51 -27.85
C LEU A 342 15.76 -21.06 -28.00
N TYR A 343 16.51 -20.63 -29.01
CA TYR A 343 17.90 -21.07 -29.16
C TYR A 343 18.80 -20.60 -28.03
N THR A 344 18.60 -19.36 -27.58
CA THR A 344 19.30 -18.80 -26.41
C THR A 344 18.92 -19.55 -25.13
N PHE A 345 17.65 -19.93 -24.98
CA PHE A 345 17.18 -20.75 -23.88
C PHE A 345 17.84 -22.12 -23.90
N THR A 346 17.83 -22.83 -25.03
CA THR A 346 18.47 -24.15 -25.19
C THR A 346 19.97 -24.11 -24.87
N GLU A 347 20.69 -23.12 -25.40
CA GLU A 347 22.13 -22.96 -25.13
C GLU A 347 22.40 -22.74 -23.64
N ARG A 348 21.55 -21.97 -22.97
CA ARG A 348 21.72 -21.64 -21.56
C ARG A 348 21.24 -22.75 -20.63
N HIS A 349 20.22 -23.50 -21.00
CA HIS A 349 19.48 -24.32 -20.04
C HIS A 349 19.57 -25.82 -20.29
N ILE A 350 20.21 -26.27 -21.37
CA ILE A 350 20.34 -27.70 -21.70
C ILE A 350 21.80 -28.06 -21.88
N ARG A 351 22.27 -29.02 -21.06
CA ARG A 351 23.62 -29.57 -21.20
C ARG A 351 23.59 -30.67 -22.26
N THR A 352 24.61 -30.72 -23.10
CA THR A 352 24.77 -31.76 -24.11
C THR A 352 26.00 -32.59 -23.79
N ALA A 353 25.93 -33.90 -23.98
CA ALA A 353 27.00 -34.85 -23.65
C ALA A 353 28.33 -34.58 -24.40
N ARG A 354 28.30 -33.75 -25.46
CA ARG A 354 29.45 -33.43 -26.29
C ARG A 354 29.41 -31.98 -26.77
N THR A 355 29.84 -31.00 -25.96
CA THR A 355 30.28 -29.71 -26.56
C THR A 355 31.24 -28.86 -25.73
N LYS A 356 32.24 -28.31 -26.45
CA LYS A 356 32.80 -26.96 -26.25
C LYS A 356 31.71 -25.92 -26.61
N LYS A 357 31.57 -24.84 -25.84
CA LYS A 357 30.59 -23.75 -26.10
C LYS A 357 30.86 -23.07 -27.46
N PRO A 358 30.02 -23.23 -28.50
CA PRO A 358 30.18 -22.50 -29.75
C PRO A 358 29.57 -21.10 -29.64
N SER A 359 30.04 -20.16 -30.46
CA SER A 359 29.54 -18.77 -30.40
C SER A 359 28.11 -18.65 -30.96
N PRO A 360 27.30 -17.67 -30.48
CA PRO A 360 25.98 -17.39 -31.03
C PRO A 360 25.96 -17.13 -32.54
N GLN A 361 27.06 -16.58 -33.08
CA GLN A 361 27.26 -16.36 -34.52
C GLN A 361 27.40 -17.68 -35.30
N TYR A 362 28.12 -18.66 -34.75
CA TYR A 362 28.26 -20.01 -35.31
C TYR A 362 26.90 -20.72 -35.37
N MET A 363 26.08 -20.59 -34.31
CA MET A 363 24.74 -21.18 -34.27
C MET A 363 23.80 -20.60 -35.32
N ARG A 364 23.79 -19.26 -35.49
CA ARG A 364 22.97 -18.62 -36.54
C ARG A 364 23.44 -19.01 -37.95
N ASN A 365 24.75 -19.16 -38.14
CA ASN A 365 25.34 -19.47 -39.44
C ASN A 365 25.23 -20.94 -39.86
N ILE A 366 25.06 -21.90 -38.94
CA ILE A 366 24.86 -23.32 -39.30
C ILE A 366 23.37 -23.66 -39.41
N PHE A 367 22.52 -23.11 -38.55
CA PHE A 367 21.09 -23.49 -38.49
C PHE A 367 20.14 -22.51 -39.19
N GLY A 368 20.68 -21.66 -40.07
CA GLY A 368 19.87 -20.81 -40.96
C GLY A 368 19.01 -21.63 -41.93
N PRO A 369 17.91 -21.07 -42.44
CA PRO A 369 16.93 -21.78 -43.28
C PRO A 369 17.48 -22.34 -44.60
N LYS A 370 18.66 -21.87 -45.06
CA LYS A 370 19.27 -22.23 -46.36
C LYS A 370 20.45 -23.21 -46.28
N ASN A 371 20.83 -23.68 -45.10
CA ASN A 371 21.99 -24.56 -44.97
C ASN A 371 21.60 -26.03 -44.98
N ASP A 372 22.37 -26.81 -45.74
CA ASP A 372 22.26 -28.27 -45.75
C ASP A 372 22.70 -28.84 -44.41
N VAL A 373 21.82 -29.62 -43.79
CA VAL A 373 22.11 -30.33 -42.55
C VAL A 373 22.89 -31.60 -42.88
N PRO A 374 24.05 -31.85 -42.25
CA PRO A 374 24.82 -33.07 -42.48
C PRO A 374 23.97 -34.33 -42.32
N ALA A 375 24.04 -35.26 -43.28
CA ALA A 375 23.25 -36.49 -43.29
C ALA A 375 23.41 -37.35 -42.02
N ARG A 376 24.57 -37.26 -41.37
CA ARG A 376 24.83 -37.89 -40.06
C ARG A 376 23.85 -37.42 -38.99
N ILE A 377 23.61 -36.12 -38.89
CA ILE A 377 22.73 -35.51 -37.89
C ILE A 377 21.28 -35.96 -38.15
N VAL A 378 20.86 -35.91 -39.41
CA VAL A 378 19.53 -36.36 -39.84
C VAL A 378 19.30 -37.83 -39.47
N LYS A 379 20.24 -38.72 -39.78
CA LYS A 379 20.15 -40.14 -39.43
C LYS A 379 20.06 -40.36 -37.92
N ARG A 380 20.84 -39.60 -37.13
CA ARG A 380 20.87 -39.74 -35.68
C ARG A 380 19.57 -39.27 -35.02
N ILE A 381 19.05 -38.10 -35.41
CA ILE A 381 17.77 -37.61 -34.90
C ILE A 381 16.62 -38.50 -35.34
N ARG A 382 16.60 -38.96 -36.59
CA ARG A 382 15.61 -39.95 -37.05
C ARG A 382 15.64 -41.21 -36.19
N PHE A 383 16.83 -41.75 -35.89
CA PHE A 383 16.97 -42.91 -35.03
C PHE A 383 16.44 -42.65 -33.62
N SER A 384 16.78 -41.51 -33.01
CA SER A 384 16.26 -41.12 -31.70
C SER A 384 14.73 -41.00 -31.67
N LEU A 385 14.12 -40.42 -32.72
CA LEU A 385 12.66 -40.34 -32.83
C LEU A 385 12.02 -41.71 -33.00
N VAL A 386 12.62 -42.61 -33.78
CA VAL A 386 12.14 -44.00 -33.91
C VAL A 386 12.23 -44.74 -32.57
N LEU A 387 13.28 -44.51 -31.78
CA LEU A 387 13.39 -45.08 -30.43
C LEU A 387 12.27 -44.57 -29.51
N LEU A 388 11.92 -43.28 -29.58
CA LEU A 388 10.80 -42.73 -28.83
C LEU A 388 9.47 -43.35 -29.27
N ILE A 389 9.24 -43.50 -30.58
CA ILE A 389 8.05 -44.17 -31.12
C ILE A 389 7.98 -45.61 -30.61
N ASN A 390 9.05 -46.38 -30.74
CA ASN A 390 9.09 -47.77 -30.28
C ASN A 390 8.86 -47.87 -28.77
N PHE A 391 9.40 -46.94 -27.98
CA PHE A 391 9.17 -46.88 -26.54
C PHE A 391 7.69 -46.62 -26.23
N ILE A 392 7.06 -45.70 -26.97
CA ILE A 392 5.63 -45.41 -26.85
C ILE A 392 4.80 -46.65 -27.21
N ASP A 393 5.04 -47.25 -28.37
CA ASP A 393 4.32 -48.41 -28.89
C ASP A 393 4.44 -49.64 -27.97
N THR A 394 5.57 -49.77 -27.28
CA THR A 394 5.81 -50.90 -26.36
C THR A 394 5.15 -50.68 -25.00
N ASN A 395 5.25 -49.49 -24.42
CA ASN A 395 4.86 -49.23 -23.04
C ASN A 395 3.45 -48.65 -22.88
N PHE A 396 2.88 -48.07 -23.93
CA PHE A 396 1.56 -47.43 -23.92
C PHE A 396 0.58 -48.06 -24.91
N LYS A 397 0.84 -49.31 -25.31
CA LYS A 397 0.09 -50.05 -26.34
C LYS A 397 -1.42 -50.09 -26.10
N ASP A 398 -1.87 -50.24 -24.85
CA ASP A 398 -3.29 -50.35 -24.54
C ASP A 398 -4.03 -49.00 -24.59
N GLN A 399 -3.32 -47.89 -24.33
CA GLN A 399 -3.85 -46.54 -24.51
C GLN A 399 -3.91 -46.17 -25.98
N LEU A 400 -2.95 -46.62 -26.78
CA LEU A 400 -2.97 -46.53 -28.24
C LEU A 400 -4.12 -47.34 -28.84
N LYS A 401 -4.41 -48.55 -28.33
CA LYS A 401 -5.58 -49.33 -28.75
C LYS A 401 -6.87 -48.57 -28.47
N ALA A 402 -7.05 -48.01 -27.26
CA ALA A 402 -8.23 -47.22 -26.91
C ALA A 402 -8.39 -46.00 -27.82
N TRP A 403 -7.28 -45.34 -28.19
CA TRP A 403 -7.28 -44.23 -29.12
C TRP A 403 -7.62 -44.65 -30.56
N ILE A 404 -7.06 -45.76 -31.05
CA ILE A 404 -7.39 -46.32 -32.38
C ILE A 404 -8.85 -46.77 -32.43
N SER A 405 -9.37 -47.40 -31.37
CA SER A 405 -10.78 -47.76 -31.25
C SER A 405 -11.69 -46.53 -31.24
N GLY A 406 -11.30 -45.46 -30.53
CA GLY A 406 -12.01 -44.18 -30.51
C GLY A 406 -11.95 -43.43 -31.85
N PHE A 407 -10.80 -43.47 -32.55
CA PHE A 407 -10.63 -42.83 -33.85
C PHE A 407 -11.46 -43.53 -34.93
N ILE A 408 -11.48 -44.87 -34.92
CA ILE A 408 -12.38 -45.66 -35.77
C ILE A 408 -13.85 -45.32 -35.45
N ALA A 409 -14.23 -45.21 -34.18
CA ALA A 409 -15.60 -44.85 -33.80
C ALA A 409 -16.00 -43.43 -34.28
N ILE A 410 -15.09 -42.46 -34.24
CA ILE A 410 -15.33 -41.08 -34.74
C ILE A 410 -15.43 -41.05 -36.27
N SER A 411 -14.56 -41.77 -36.99
CA SER A 411 -14.64 -41.85 -38.46
C SER A 411 -15.92 -42.55 -38.93
N PHE A 412 -16.39 -43.59 -38.24
CA PHE A 412 -17.69 -44.19 -38.50
C PHE A 412 -18.88 -43.26 -38.19
N GLN A 413 -18.72 -42.35 -37.22
CA GLN A 413 -19.76 -41.38 -36.86
C GLN A 413 -19.87 -40.25 -37.90
N GLU A 414 -18.76 -39.79 -38.48
CA GLU A 414 -18.76 -38.84 -39.61
C GLU A 414 -19.33 -39.46 -40.89
N ASP A 415 -19.02 -40.73 -41.17
CA ASP A 415 -19.60 -41.44 -42.32
C ASP A 415 -21.12 -41.67 -42.17
N LEU A 416 -21.60 -41.96 -40.94
CA LEU A 416 -23.04 -42.07 -40.64
C LEU A 416 -23.77 -40.72 -40.76
N ILE A 417 -23.15 -39.62 -40.31
CA ILE A 417 -23.72 -38.28 -40.44
C ILE A 417 -23.81 -37.87 -41.92
N ASN A 418 -22.80 -38.18 -42.73
CA ASN A 418 -22.82 -37.92 -44.17
C ASN A 418 -23.86 -38.79 -44.90
N LEU A 419 -24.05 -40.05 -44.51
CA LEU A 419 -25.09 -40.94 -45.06
C LEU A 419 -26.51 -40.47 -44.69
N CYS A 420 -26.74 -39.96 -43.48
CA CYS A 420 -28.04 -39.40 -43.09
C CYS A 420 -28.35 -38.07 -43.80
N SER A 421 -27.34 -37.29 -44.18
CA SER A 421 -27.50 -36.03 -44.93
C SER A 421 -27.82 -36.21 -46.42
N LEU A 422 -27.63 -37.42 -46.95
CA LEU A 422 -27.95 -37.80 -48.34
C LEU A 422 -29.34 -38.43 -48.51
N VAL A 423 -30.04 -38.73 -47.40
CA VAL A 423 -31.37 -39.39 -47.37
C VAL A 423 -32.46 -38.44 -46.84
N ALA A 424 -32.10 -37.23 -46.43
CA ALA A 424 -33.01 -36.11 -46.16
C ALA A 424 -33.00 -35.13 -47.34
#